data_AF-A0A3D0NZR5-F1
#
_entry.id   AF-A0A3D0NZR5-F1
#
_cell.length_a   1.000
_cell.length_b   1.000
_cell.length_c   1.000
_cell.angle_alpha   90.00
_cell.angle_beta   90.00
_cell.angle_gamma   90.00
#
_symmetry.space_group_name_H-M   'P 1'
#
loop_
_entity.id
_entity.type
_entity.pdbx_description
1 polymer ?
#
loop_
_entity_poly.entity_id
_entity_poly.type
_entity_poly.pdbx_seq_one_letter_code
_entity_poly.pdbx_strand_id
1 'polypeptide(L)'
;MRDVCFLTTDDLTGYTFDDELAVGPLASLGWQVSYESWRNTAADWQRYESVVIRTPWDYQDEPDSFLQALKRIEDSGTRLENPLRIVEWNLNKKYLSELEAKGIPVVKTVFSEGGLDERKFQQFMEVAGTDEIVIKPTVSATAQDTFRLREFDAEVARKFDG
;
A
#
# COMPACT_ATOMS: atom_id res chain seq x y z
N MET A 1 -30.60 -0.22 -8.42
CA MET A 1 -29.66 -0.40 -7.29
C MET A 1 -28.31 0.07 -7.78
N ARG A 2 -27.60 0.89 -7.01
CA ARG A 2 -26.31 1.45 -7.43
C ARG A 2 -25.22 0.40 -7.24
N ASP A 3 -24.22 0.34 -8.11
CA ASP A 3 -23.17 -0.67 -8.01
C ASP A 3 -21.85 0.00 -7.60
N VAL A 4 -21.24 -0.53 -6.54
CA VAL A 4 -19.92 -0.13 -6.07
C VAL A 4 -18.96 -1.32 -6.21
N CYS A 5 -17.85 -1.09 -6.90
CA CYS A 5 -16.79 -2.07 -7.03
C CYS A 5 -15.81 -1.95 -5.86
N PHE A 6 -15.63 -3.03 -5.11
CA PHE A 6 -14.50 -3.20 -4.21
C PHE A 6 -13.34 -3.78 -5.01
N LEU A 7 -12.30 -2.96 -5.20
CA LEU A 7 -11.08 -3.36 -5.87
C LEU A 7 -10.27 -4.26 -4.93
N THR A 8 -9.96 -5.46 -5.41
CA THR A 8 -9.28 -6.52 -4.67
C THR A 8 -8.17 -7.15 -5.52
N THR A 9 -7.54 -8.22 -5.04
CA THR A 9 -6.58 -9.05 -5.79
C THR A 9 -7.26 -10.30 -6.38
N ASP A 10 -6.55 -11.09 -7.17
CA ASP A 10 -7.07 -12.31 -7.80
C ASP A 10 -7.43 -13.40 -6.76
N ASP A 11 -6.65 -13.48 -5.68
CA ASP A 11 -6.81 -14.47 -4.62
C ASP A 11 -6.49 -13.87 -3.25
N LEU A 12 -7.45 -13.95 -2.33
CA LEU A 12 -7.32 -13.47 -0.95
C LEU A 12 -6.79 -14.56 0.00
N THR A 13 -6.43 -15.75 -0.51
CA THR A 13 -5.86 -16.83 0.30
C THR A 13 -4.61 -16.35 1.04
N GLY A 14 -4.64 -16.47 2.37
CA GLY A 14 -3.54 -16.01 3.23
C GLY A 14 -3.63 -14.54 3.66
N TYR A 15 -4.60 -13.77 3.15
CA TYR A 15 -4.87 -12.41 3.58
C TYR A 15 -6.05 -12.33 4.54
N THR A 16 -6.00 -11.34 5.43
CA THR A 16 -7.16 -10.95 6.23
C THR A 16 -7.92 -9.86 5.49
N PHE A 17 -9.24 -9.98 5.44
CA PHE A 17 -10.14 -9.01 4.83
C PHE A 17 -11.45 -8.95 5.62
N ASP A 18 -12.11 -7.79 5.58
CA ASP A 18 -13.33 -7.50 6.33
C ASP A 18 -14.43 -6.89 5.44
N ASP A 19 -14.25 -6.96 4.12
CA ASP A 19 -15.12 -6.35 3.12
C ASP A 19 -16.59 -6.79 3.23
N GLU A 20 -16.83 -8.04 3.65
CA GLU A 20 -18.18 -8.58 3.86
C GLU A 20 -19.00 -7.80 4.89
N LEU A 21 -18.34 -7.19 5.88
CA LEU A 21 -19.00 -6.39 6.91
C LEU A 21 -19.66 -5.12 6.34
N ALA A 22 -19.18 -4.65 5.19
CA ALA A 22 -19.73 -3.48 4.51
C ALA A 22 -20.92 -3.82 3.59
N VAL A 23 -21.09 -5.09 3.17
CA VAL A 23 -22.12 -5.50 2.19
C VAL A 23 -23.53 -5.22 2.70
N GLY A 24 -23.86 -5.64 3.92
CA GLY A 24 -25.18 -5.43 4.53
C GLY A 24 -25.55 -3.95 4.73
N PRO A 25 -24.68 -3.13 5.34
CA PRO A 25 -24.88 -1.69 5.45
C PRO A 25 -25.05 -0.99 4.09
N LEU A 26 -24.23 -1.32 3.09
CA LEU A 26 -24.32 -0.74 1.75
C LEU A 26 -25.63 -1.14 1.04
N ALA A 27 -26.03 -2.41 1.14
CA ALA A 27 -27.31 -2.90 0.63
C ALA A 27 -28.50 -2.15 1.24
N SER A 28 -28.46 -1.89 2.55
CA SER A 28 -29.48 -1.10 3.26
C SER A 28 -29.59 0.34 2.77
N LEU A 29 -28.53 0.87 2.14
CA LEU A 29 -28.48 2.19 1.51
C LEU A 29 -28.77 2.16 0.00
N GLY A 30 -29.14 1.00 -0.55
CA GLY A 30 -29.47 0.80 -1.97
C GLY A 30 -28.26 0.60 -2.89
N TRP A 31 -27.14 0.13 -2.33
CA TRP A 31 -25.91 -0.21 -3.06
C TRP A 31 -25.70 -1.73 -3.13
N GLN A 32 -25.29 -2.21 -4.29
CA GLN A 32 -24.76 -3.56 -4.49
C GLN A 32 -23.24 -3.48 -4.45
N VAL A 33 -22.61 -4.42 -3.76
CA VAL A 33 -21.15 -4.59 -3.79
C VAL A 33 -20.80 -5.63 -4.83
N SER A 34 -19.87 -5.27 -5.71
CA SER A 34 -19.18 -6.15 -6.65
C SER A 34 -17.69 -6.18 -6.31
N TYR A 35 -16.98 -7.24 -6.71
CA TYR A 35 -15.53 -7.35 -6.50
C TYR A 35 -14.85 -7.51 -7.85
N GLU A 36 -13.78 -6.76 -8.08
CA GLU A 36 -12.94 -6.92 -9.26
C GLU A 36 -11.47 -6.91 -8.83
N SER A 37 -10.70 -7.81 -9.45
CA SER A 37 -9.26 -7.77 -9.34
C SER A 37 -8.71 -6.52 -10.01
N TRP A 38 -7.74 -5.84 -9.38
CA TRP A 38 -7.00 -4.74 -9.99
C TRP A 38 -6.21 -5.18 -11.23
N ARG A 39 -5.96 -6.49 -11.40
CA ARG A 39 -5.29 -7.09 -12.55
C ARG A 39 -6.25 -7.37 -13.71
N ASN A 40 -7.57 -7.25 -13.51
CA ASN A 40 -8.57 -7.44 -14.55
C ASN A 40 -8.54 -6.30 -15.58
N THR A 41 -7.86 -6.51 -16.71
CA THR A 41 -7.77 -5.54 -17.81
C THR A 41 -9.00 -5.50 -18.72
N ALA A 42 -9.92 -6.47 -18.58
CA ALA A 42 -11.12 -6.58 -19.38
C ALA A 42 -12.38 -6.03 -18.69
N ALA A 43 -12.26 -5.54 -17.44
CA ALA A 43 -13.37 -4.97 -16.70
C ALA A 43 -13.94 -3.72 -17.39
N ASP A 44 -15.26 -3.67 -17.54
CA ASP A 44 -15.98 -2.46 -17.94
C ASP A 44 -16.24 -1.60 -16.70
N TRP A 45 -15.31 -0.70 -16.40
CA TRP A 45 -15.38 0.15 -15.20
C TRP A 45 -16.60 1.07 -15.20
N GLN A 46 -17.09 1.49 -16.37
CA GLN A 46 -18.21 2.43 -16.50
C GLN A 46 -19.55 1.85 -16.03
N ARG A 47 -19.63 0.52 -15.83
CA ARG A 47 -20.81 -0.12 -15.25
C ARG A 47 -21.00 0.24 -13.77
N TYR A 48 -19.94 0.64 -13.08
CA TYR A 48 -19.96 0.99 -11.67
C TYR A 48 -20.24 2.48 -11.48
N GLU A 49 -21.00 2.81 -10.45
CA GLU A 49 -21.13 4.21 -10.03
C GLU A 49 -19.86 4.68 -9.29
N SER A 50 -19.18 3.74 -8.61
CA SER A 50 -17.87 4.03 -7.99
C SER A 50 -17.01 2.78 -7.77
N VAL A 51 -15.70 2.98 -7.69
CA VAL A 51 -14.70 1.97 -7.31
C VAL A 51 -14.01 2.41 -6.01
N VAL A 52 -13.82 1.46 -5.08
CA VAL A 52 -13.14 1.67 -3.79
C VAL A 52 -11.96 0.71 -3.69
N ILE A 53 -10.78 1.21 -3.35
CA ILE A 53 -9.63 0.37 -3.03
C ILE A 53 -9.87 -0.29 -1.68
N ARG A 54 -9.93 -1.63 -1.67
CA ARG A 54 -10.16 -2.42 -0.46
C ARG A 54 -8.97 -3.31 -0.16
N THR A 55 -8.85 -4.41 -0.88
CA THR A 55 -7.95 -5.52 -0.54
C THR A 55 -6.97 -5.91 -1.66
N PRO A 56 -6.36 -4.98 -2.43
CA PRO A 56 -5.30 -5.33 -3.38
C PRO A 56 -3.96 -5.54 -2.65
N TRP A 57 -3.90 -6.51 -1.73
CA TRP A 57 -2.79 -6.67 -0.79
C TRP A 57 -1.46 -7.14 -1.43
N ASP A 58 -1.45 -7.39 -2.73
CA ASP A 58 -0.29 -7.74 -3.55
C ASP A 58 0.23 -6.57 -4.40
N TYR A 59 -0.31 -5.35 -4.24
CA TYR A 59 0.07 -4.21 -5.10
C TYR A 59 1.57 -3.90 -5.04
N GLN A 60 2.23 -4.16 -3.91
CA GLN A 60 3.65 -3.86 -3.68
C GLN A 60 4.59 -4.69 -4.54
N ASP A 61 4.12 -5.83 -5.07
CA ASP A 61 4.90 -6.67 -5.96
C ASP A 61 5.01 -6.04 -7.36
N GLU A 62 3.99 -5.26 -7.75
CA GLU A 62 3.93 -4.57 -9.05
C GLU A 62 3.30 -3.16 -8.93
N PRO A 63 3.96 -2.23 -8.22
CA PRO A 63 3.36 -0.94 -7.86
C PRO A 63 3.01 -0.09 -9.09
N ASP A 64 3.84 -0.12 -10.13
CA ASP A 64 3.57 0.60 -11.38
C ASP A 64 2.35 0.02 -12.11
N SER A 65 2.22 -1.31 -12.16
CA SER A 65 1.05 -1.98 -12.75
C SER A 65 -0.23 -1.62 -11.99
N PHE A 66 -0.16 -1.53 -10.66
CA PHE A 66 -1.28 -1.13 -9.81
C PHE A 66 -1.70 0.32 -10.07
N LEU A 67 -0.73 1.26 -10.10
CA LEU A 67 -1.02 2.66 -10.43
C LEU A 67 -1.63 2.80 -11.83
N GLN A 68 -1.16 2.02 -12.80
CA GLN A 68 -1.77 2.01 -14.14
C GLN A 68 -3.19 1.44 -14.13
N ALA A 69 -3.51 0.48 -13.26
CA ALA A 69 -4.88 -0.01 -13.10
C ALA A 69 -5.81 1.09 -12.56
N LEU A 70 -5.37 1.79 -11.52
CA LEU A 70 -6.11 2.94 -10.97
C LEU A 70 -6.29 4.06 -11.99
N LYS A 71 -5.25 4.32 -12.79
CA LYS A 71 -5.32 5.28 -13.90
C LYS A 71 -6.37 4.87 -14.93
N ARG A 72 -6.44 3.60 -15.33
CA ARG A 72 -7.48 3.11 -16.25
C ARG A 72 -8.89 3.32 -15.69
N ILE A 73 -9.07 3.14 -14.38
CA ILE A 73 -10.35 3.39 -13.71
C ILE A 73 -10.71 4.88 -13.78
N GLU A 74 -9.81 5.78 -13.39
CA GLU A 74 -10.06 7.24 -13.47
C GLU A 74 -10.29 7.71 -14.92
N ASP A 75 -9.47 7.26 -15.87
CA ASP A 75 -9.59 7.60 -17.29
C ASP A 75 -10.91 7.13 -17.91
N SER A 76 -11.53 6.08 -17.35
CA SER A 76 -12.85 5.60 -17.80
C SER A 76 -13.99 6.58 -17.48
N GLY A 77 -13.75 7.57 -16.62
CA GLY A 77 -14.76 8.48 -16.07
C GLY A 77 -15.48 7.95 -14.83
N THR A 78 -15.17 6.71 -14.42
CA THR A 78 -15.73 6.10 -13.20
C THR A 78 -15.13 6.75 -11.96
N ARG A 79 -15.97 7.03 -10.97
CA ARG A 79 -15.54 7.66 -9.72
C ARG A 79 -14.68 6.69 -8.89
N LEU A 80 -13.39 6.97 -8.78
CA LEU A 80 -12.50 6.29 -7.84
C LEU A 80 -12.57 6.99 -6.46
N GLU A 81 -13.07 6.33 -5.42
CA GLU A 81 -13.18 6.90 -4.05
C GLU A 81 -11.81 7.23 -3.43
N ASN A 82 -10.76 6.55 -3.88
CA ASN A 82 -9.37 6.78 -3.47
C ASN A 82 -8.64 7.49 -4.62
N PRO A 83 -8.65 8.83 -4.71
CA PRO A 83 -8.16 9.54 -5.89
C PRO A 83 -6.73 9.10 -6.23
N LEU A 84 -6.43 8.83 -7.50
CA LEU A 84 -5.14 8.31 -7.96
C LEU A 84 -3.99 9.14 -7.41
N ARG A 85 -4.08 10.47 -7.48
CA ARG A 85 -3.07 11.39 -6.95
C ARG A 85 -2.72 11.17 -5.47
N ILE A 86 -3.68 10.71 -4.67
CA ILE A 86 -3.47 10.44 -3.24
C ILE A 86 -2.77 9.08 -3.09
N VAL A 87 -3.15 8.10 -3.91
CA VAL A 87 -2.50 6.80 -3.94
C VAL A 87 -1.05 6.92 -4.43
N GLU A 88 -0.80 7.63 -5.52
CA GLU A 88 0.56 7.92 -6.02
C GLU A 88 1.43 8.57 -4.94
N TRP A 89 0.85 9.53 -4.20
CA TRP A 89 1.55 10.21 -3.12
C TRP A 89 1.87 9.29 -1.94
N ASN A 90 0.92 8.46 -1.49
CA ASN A 90 1.08 7.67 -0.27
C ASN A 90 1.55 6.21 -0.46
N LEU A 91 1.62 5.72 -1.70
CA LEU A 91 2.08 4.36 -2.03
C LEU A 91 3.53 4.14 -1.58
N ASN A 92 4.34 5.21 -1.62
CA ASN A 92 5.70 5.22 -1.12
C ASN A 92 5.78 5.96 0.23
N LYS A 93 6.26 5.29 1.29
CA LYS A 93 6.40 5.84 2.65
C LYS A 93 7.28 7.10 2.76
N LYS A 94 7.95 7.54 1.70
CA LYS A 94 8.59 8.86 1.58
C LYS A 94 7.62 10.02 1.90
N TYR A 95 6.30 9.83 1.76
CA TYR A 95 5.28 10.80 2.20
C TYR A 95 5.40 11.19 3.68
N LEU A 96 5.98 10.33 4.53
CA LEU A 96 6.19 10.65 5.95
C LEU A 96 7.15 11.84 6.14
N SER A 97 8.14 12.02 5.24
CA SER A 97 9.03 13.18 5.31
C SER A 97 8.30 14.48 4.98
N GLU A 98 7.37 14.44 4.03
CA GLU A 98 6.52 15.59 3.71
C GLU A 98 5.53 15.94 4.82
N LEU A 99 4.99 14.93 5.52
CA LEU A 99 4.15 15.13 6.69
C LEU A 99 4.93 15.75 7.85
N GLU A 100 6.14 15.25 8.13
CA GLU A 100 7.03 15.80 9.15
C GLU A 100 7.38 17.27 8.87
N ALA A 101 7.72 17.60 7.61
CA ALA A 101 8.01 18.96 7.17
C ALA A 101 6.83 19.93 7.35
N LYS A 102 5.59 19.40 7.41
CA LYS A 102 4.37 20.16 7.70
C LYS A 102 4.04 20.24 9.20
N GLY A 103 4.92 19.72 10.06
CA GLY A 103 4.73 19.72 11.52
C GLY A 103 3.80 18.63 12.03
N ILE A 104 3.47 17.62 11.21
CA ILE A 104 2.66 16.47 11.64
C ILE A 104 3.60 15.47 12.33
N PRO A 105 3.30 15.05 13.58
CA PRO A 105 4.13 14.07 14.27
C PRO A 105 4.16 12.74 13.53
N VAL A 106 5.37 12.28 13.19
CA VAL A 106 5.63 10.96 12.62
C VAL A 106 6.68 10.23 13.44
N VAL A 107 6.77 8.91 13.30
CA VAL A 107 7.90 8.16 13.84
C VAL A 107 9.16 8.62 13.13
N LYS A 108 10.23 8.90 13.88
CA LYS A 108 11.53 9.28 13.33
C LYS A 108 11.96 8.26 12.28
N THR A 109 12.03 8.70 11.03
CA THR A 109 12.25 7.84 9.86
C THR A 109 13.47 8.32 9.10
N VAL A 110 14.42 7.42 8.87
CA VAL A 110 15.58 7.67 8.00
C VAL A 110 15.35 6.96 6.67
N PHE A 111 15.46 7.70 5.57
CA PHE A 111 15.37 7.14 4.23
C PHE A 111 16.78 6.85 3.71
N SER A 112 16.94 5.68 3.09
CA SER A 112 18.20 5.28 2.46
C SER A 112 17.91 4.57 1.15
N GLU A 113 18.88 4.62 0.25
CA GLU A 113 18.86 3.95 -1.05
C GLU A 113 20.00 2.92 -1.13
N GLY A 114 19.78 1.88 -1.94
CA GLY A 114 20.66 0.72 -2.06
C GLY A 114 20.59 -0.24 -0.86
N GLY A 115 21.46 -1.25 -0.86
CA GLY A 115 21.52 -2.31 0.15
C GLY A 115 21.83 -1.85 1.57
N LEU A 116 21.65 -2.78 2.52
CA LEU A 116 21.93 -2.59 3.94
C LEU A 116 23.26 -3.26 4.30
N ASP A 117 24.31 -2.46 4.52
CA ASP A 117 25.56 -2.96 5.08
C ASP A 117 25.66 -2.66 6.59
N GLU A 118 26.61 -3.30 7.26
CA GLU A 118 26.82 -3.12 8.70
C GLU A 118 27.09 -1.66 9.06
N ARG A 119 27.83 -0.93 8.22
CA ARG A 119 28.14 0.48 8.44
C ARG A 119 26.88 1.35 8.40
N LYS A 120 26.00 1.17 7.41
CA LYS A 120 24.70 1.85 7.32
C LYS A 120 23.82 1.50 8.50
N PHE A 121 23.79 0.23 8.91
CA PHE A 121 23.04 -0.19 10.10
C PHE A 121 23.50 0.58 11.35
N GLN A 122 24.80 0.65 11.61
CA GLN A 122 25.34 1.41 12.75
C GLN A 122 24.98 2.91 12.67
N GLN A 123 25.04 3.50 11.47
CA GLN A 123 24.61 4.87 11.24
C GLN A 123 23.12 5.08 11.55
N PHE A 124 22.26 4.13 11.17
CA PHE A 124 20.82 4.21 11.48
C PHE A 124 20.56 4.11 12.98
N MET A 125 21.26 3.22 13.70
CA MET A 125 21.16 3.10 15.15
C MET A 125 21.59 4.40 15.86
N GLU A 126 22.72 4.98 15.43
CA GLU A 126 23.22 6.25 15.96
C GLU A 126 22.22 7.40 15.72
N VAL A 127 21.72 7.53 14.49
CA VAL A 127 20.73 8.55 14.15
C VAL A 127 19.44 8.33 14.93
N ALA A 128 18.97 7.08 15.05
CA ALA A 128 17.74 6.78 15.77
C ALA A 128 17.88 7.02 17.27
N GLY A 129 19.07 6.82 17.85
CA GLY A 129 19.35 7.02 19.28
C GLY A 129 18.63 6.02 20.18
N THR A 130 18.50 4.78 19.71
CA THR A 130 17.74 3.69 20.35
C THR A 130 18.49 2.37 20.17
N ASP A 131 18.22 1.41 21.05
CA ASP A 131 18.82 0.06 21.01
C ASP A 131 18.12 -0.87 19.99
N GLU A 132 17.15 -0.35 19.25
CA GLU A 132 16.35 -1.14 18.33
C GLU A 132 15.68 -0.28 17.25
N ILE A 133 15.73 -0.74 16.01
CA ILE A 133 15.12 -0.09 14.85
C ILE A 133 14.21 -1.04 14.07
N VAL A 134 13.32 -0.47 13.26
CA VAL A 134 12.55 -1.21 12.25
C VAL A 134 13.06 -0.82 10.87
N ILE A 135 13.42 -1.81 10.07
CA ILE A 135 13.83 -1.65 8.67
C ILE A 135 12.74 -2.26 7.79
N LYS A 136 12.33 -1.53 6.74
CA LYS A 136 11.29 -1.97 5.80
C LYS A 136 11.43 -1.25 4.45
N PRO A 137 10.96 -1.86 3.34
CA PRO A 137 10.83 -1.17 2.07
C PRO A 137 9.92 0.05 2.15
N THR A 138 10.21 1.05 1.32
CA THR A 138 9.37 2.25 1.23
C THR A 138 8.02 1.95 0.58
N VAL A 139 7.98 1.01 -0.37
CA VAL A 139 6.76 0.43 -0.95
C VAL A 139 6.63 -0.99 -0.42
N SER A 140 5.63 -1.23 0.43
CA SER A 140 5.32 -2.56 0.99
C SER A 140 3.97 -2.52 1.72
N ALA A 141 3.32 -3.68 1.81
CA ALA A 141 2.15 -3.93 2.63
C ALA A 141 2.39 -5.16 3.54
N THR A 142 1.42 -5.49 4.40
CA THR A 142 1.34 -6.77 5.14
C THR A 142 2.59 -7.20 5.91
N ALA A 143 3.42 -6.24 6.35
CA ALA A 143 4.73 -6.46 6.99
C ALA A 143 5.76 -7.20 6.12
N GLN A 144 5.55 -7.27 4.80
CA GLN A 144 6.53 -7.78 3.85
C GLN A 144 7.86 -7.04 4.00
N ASP A 145 8.93 -7.84 4.14
CA ASP A 145 10.31 -7.41 4.38
C ASP A 145 10.46 -6.36 5.49
N THR A 146 9.63 -6.45 6.54
CA THR A 146 9.68 -5.58 7.71
C THR A 146 10.33 -6.30 8.89
N PHE A 147 11.48 -5.80 9.34
CA PHE A 147 12.30 -6.44 10.35
C PHE A 147 12.55 -5.52 11.53
N ARG A 148 12.53 -6.07 12.74
CA ARG A 148 12.88 -5.38 13.99
C ARG A 148 14.24 -5.88 14.45
N LEU A 149 15.22 -4.99 14.54
CA LEU A 149 16.63 -5.32 14.72
C LEU A 149 17.24 -4.55 15.87
N ARG A 150 18.02 -5.24 16.71
CA ARG A 150 18.89 -4.68 17.75
C ARG A 150 20.36 -4.68 17.36
N GLU A 151 20.71 -5.59 16.46
CA GLU A 151 22.05 -5.81 15.93
C GLU A 151 21.98 -6.03 14.41
N PHE A 152 23.13 -5.90 13.74
CA PHE A 152 23.20 -6.12 12.30
C PHE A 152 22.94 -7.59 11.97
N ASP A 153 22.07 -7.85 11.01
CA ASP A 153 21.75 -9.19 10.51
C ASP A 153 22.03 -9.25 9.01
N ALA A 154 23.03 -10.05 8.64
CA ALA A 154 23.45 -10.23 7.25
C ALA A 154 22.40 -10.97 6.40
N GLU A 155 21.49 -11.73 7.00
CA GLU A 155 20.40 -12.38 6.28
C GLU A 155 19.30 -11.39 5.92
N VAL A 156 18.97 -10.51 6.86
CA VAL A 156 18.05 -9.40 6.62
C VAL A 156 18.64 -8.42 5.61
N ALA A 157 19.92 -8.12 5.69
CA ALA A 157 20.63 -7.26 4.73
C ALA A 157 20.41 -7.69 3.27
N ARG A 158 20.51 -9.01 3.00
CA ARG A 158 20.32 -9.57 1.65
C ARG A 158 18.94 -9.29 1.05
N LYS A 159 17.93 -8.97 1.86
CA LYS A 159 16.59 -8.57 1.37
C LYS A 159 16.57 -7.18 0.74
N PHE A 160 17.60 -6.36 0.97
CA PHE A 160 17.67 -4.98 0.51
C PHE A 160 18.71 -4.75 -0.59
N ASP A 161 19.45 -5.79 -1.00
CA ASP A 161 20.62 -5.66 -1.90
C ASP A 161 20.30 -5.34 -3.38
N GLY A 162 19.02 -5.29 -3.75
CA GLY A 162 18.57 -4.98 -5.11
C GLY A 162 18.39 -6.23 -5.96
#